data_AF-A0A381ZJU5-F1
#
_entry.id   AF-A0A381ZJU5-F1
#
_cell.length_a   1.000
_cell.length_b   1.000
_cell.length_c   1.000
_cell.angle_alpha   90.00
_cell.angle_beta   90.00
_cell.angle_gamma   90.00
#
_symmetry.space_group_name_H-M   'P 1'
#
loop_
_entity.id
_entity.type
_entity.pdbx_description
1 polymer ?
#
loop_
_entity_poly.entity_id
_entity_poly.type
_entity_poly.pdbx_seq_one_letter_code
_entity_poly.pdbx_strand_id
1 'polypeptide(L)'
;MNNSTLCESDFYKVEDLKFDILKLRKALKQVLSRKEYDDAVGTKYIAGISLNQIPGDPDSIKGENVKGIYWTKPDSSGKEVERAKRIDETKYTEFVKDLE
;
A
#
# COMPACT_ATOMS: atom_id res chain seq x y z
N MET A 1 -11.80 20.43 -16.70
CA MET A 1 -11.95 19.32 -15.74
C MET A 1 -13.08 18.46 -16.24
N ASN A 2 -12.80 17.22 -16.62
CA ASN A 2 -13.79 16.34 -17.23
C ASN A 2 -14.58 15.72 -16.08
N ASN A 3 -15.83 16.16 -15.89
CA ASN A 3 -16.76 15.52 -14.97
C ASN A 3 -17.23 14.20 -15.61
N SER A 4 -16.40 13.17 -15.55
CA SER A 4 -16.82 11.81 -15.89
C SER A 4 -17.66 11.26 -14.74
N THR A 5 -18.97 11.18 -14.96
CA THR A 5 -19.91 10.49 -14.09
C THR A 5 -19.55 9.01 -14.09
N LEU A 6 -19.15 8.46 -12.93
CA LEU A 6 -18.93 7.03 -12.75
C LEU A 6 -20.23 6.26 -12.99
N CYS A 7 -20.18 5.17 -13.72
CA CYS A 7 -21.30 4.27 -14.00
C CYS A 7 -21.05 2.88 -13.40
N GLU A 8 -22.10 2.09 -13.21
CA GLU A 8 -21.99 0.77 -12.54
C GLU A 8 -21.03 -0.18 -13.27
N SER A 9 -20.91 -0.06 -14.60
CA SER A 9 -19.97 -0.84 -15.41
C SER A 9 -18.50 -0.51 -15.19
N ASP A 10 -18.18 0.59 -14.50
CA ASP A 10 -16.79 0.92 -14.12
C ASP A 10 -16.29 0.05 -12.94
N PHE A 11 -17.19 -0.69 -12.28
CA PHE A 11 -16.88 -1.52 -11.13
C PHE A 11 -17.01 -3.00 -11.48
N TYR A 12 -15.96 -3.76 -11.20
CA TYR A 12 -15.98 -5.22 -11.31
C TYR A 12 -16.22 -5.85 -9.95
N LYS A 13 -17.36 -6.51 -9.78
CA LYS A 13 -17.64 -7.32 -8.59
C LYS A 13 -17.23 -8.76 -8.86
N VAL A 14 -16.34 -9.29 -8.01
CA VAL A 14 -15.99 -10.71 -8.03
C VAL A 14 -17.11 -11.47 -7.31
N GLU A 15 -17.95 -12.17 -8.07
CA GLU A 15 -19.01 -13.00 -7.50
C GLU A 15 -18.43 -14.12 -6.63
N ASP A 16 -19.14 -14.45 -5.55
CA ASP A 16 -18.77 -15.48 -4.57
C ASP A 16 -17.42 -15.30 -3.86
N LEU A 17 -16.77 -14.14 -3.98
CA LEU A 17 -15.57 -13.82 -3.21
C LEU A 17 -15.91 -13.70 -1.73
N LYS A 18 -15.43 -14.65 -0.92
CA LYS A 18 -15.63 -14.70 0.53
C LYS A 18 -14.30 -14.56 1.25
N PHE A 19 -14.27 -13.73 2.28
CA PHE A 19 -13.10 -13.55 3.14
C PHE A 19 -13.27 -14.30 4.46
N ASP A 20 -12.29 -15.12 4.82
CA ASP A 20 -12.20 -15.68 6.17
C ASP A 20 -11.55 -14.63 7.09
N ILE A 21 -12.41 -13.86 7.76
CA ILE A 21 -11.99 -12.77 8.65
C ILE A 21 -11.13 -13.28 9.82
N LEU A 22 -11.41 -14.48 10.35
CA LEU A 22 -10.63 -15.04 11.46
C LEU A 22 -9.22 -15.41 11.00
N LYS A 23 -9.10 -16.02 9.81
CA LYS A 23 -7.81 -16.30 9.18
C LYS A 23 -7.03 -15.02 8.91
N LEU A 24 -7.66 -13.99 8.34
CA LEU A 24 -7.01 -12.70 8.07
C LEU A 24 -6.49 -12.04 9.35
N ARG A 25 -7.28 -12.03 10.43
CA ARG A 25 -6.84 -11.50 11.73
C ARG A 25 -5.68 -12.28 12.33
N LYS A 26 -5.67 -13.61 12.19
CA LYS A 26 -4.58 -14.45 12.66
C LYS A 26 -3.30 -14.20 11.86
N ALA A 27 -3.40 -14.11 10.54
CA ALA A 27 -2.28 -13.80 9.67
C ALA A 27 -1.67 -12.43 9.99
N LEU A 28 -2.50 -11.39 10.19
CA LEU A 28 -2.01 -10.07 10.59
C LEU A 28 -1.24 -10.12 11.91
N LYS A 29 -1.73 -10.85 12.92
CA LYS A 29 -1.00 -11.02 14.19
C LYS A 29 0.36 -11.70 14.00
N GLN A 30 0.46 -12.66 13.08
CA GLN A 30 1.73 -13.32 12.76
C GLN A 30 2.70 -12.34 12.11
N VAL A 31 2.25 -11.55 11.13
CA VAL A 31 3.07 -10.51 10.49
C VAL A 31 3.57 -9.49 11.53
N LEU A 32 2.68 -8.98 12.39
CA LEU A 32 3.02 -8.00 13.43
C LEU A 32 3.95 -8.56 14.51
N SER A 33 4.01 -9.88 14.69
CA SER A 33 4.95 -10.51 15.63
C SER A 33 6.39 -10.53 15.10
N ARG A 34 6.59 -10.29 13.81
CA ARG A 34 7.89 -10.38 13.12
C ARG A 34 8.38 -9.03 12.61
N LYS A 35 7.48 -8.11 12.28
CA LYS A 35 7.81 -6.85 11.62
C LYS A 35 7.00 -5.70 12.20
N GLU A 36 7.70 -4.62 12.52
CA GLU A 36 7.09 -3.35 12.90
C GLU A 36 6.64 -2.57 11.67
N TYR A 37 5.74 -1.61 11.88
CA TYR A 37 5.30 -0.71 10.82
C TYR A 37 6.45 0.21 10.39
N ASP A 38 6.58 0.41 9.09
CA ASP A 38 7.40 1.49 8.52
C ASP A 38 6.58 2.79 8.60
N ASP A 39 7.14 3.82 9.22
CA ASP A 39 6.55 5.16 9.34
C ASP A 39 6.69 6.00 8.05
N ALA A 40 7.27 5.38 7.03
CA ALA A 40 7.51 5.91 5.72
C ALA A 40 8.25 7.26 5.79
N VAL A 41 9.42 7.25 6.43
CA VAL A 41 10.26 8.46 6.62
C VAL A 41 9.53 9.51 7.46
N GLY A 42 8.95 9.09 8.59
CA GLY A 42 8.27 9.98 9.54
C GLY A 42 6.98 10.62 9.00
N THR A 43 6.32 10.00 8.02
CA THR A 43 5.10 10.57 7.43
C THR A 43 3.90 10.27 8.29
N LYS A 44 3.33 11.36 8.82
CA LYS A 44 2.18 11.29 9.71
C LYS A 44 1.03 10.52 9.05
N TYR A 45 0.44 9.62 9.82
CA TYR A 45 -0.71 8.79 9.44
C TYR A 45 -0.42 7.67 8.42
N ILE A 46 0.85 7.38 8.15
CA ILE A 46 1.24 6.17 7.42
C ILE A 46 1.86 5.18 8.38
N ALA A 47 1.40 3.93 8.29
CA ALA A 47 1.98 2.77 8.95
C ALA A 47 1.83 1.60 7.98
N GLY A 48 2.90 1.28 7.27
CA GLY A 48 2.89 0.27 6.21
C GLY A 48 3.72 -0.96 6.57
N ILE A 49 3.31 -2.13 6.06
CA ILE A 49 4.12 -3.34 6.04
C ILE A 49 4.10 -3.89 4.63
N SER A 50 5.22 -3.76 3.92
CA SER A 50 5.37 -4.35 2.59
C SER A 50 5.55 -5.86 2.71
N LEU A 51 4.67 -6.61 2.05
CA LEU A 51 4.69 -8.08 1.99
C LEU A 51 5.56 -8.59 0.84
N ASN A 52 5.64 -7.80 -0.23
CA ASN A 52 6.44 -8.10 -1.41
C ASN A 52 7.53 -7.04 -1.58
N GLN A 53 8.64 -7.43 -2.20
CA GLN A 53 9.77 -6.59 -2.58
C GLN A 53 10.13 -6.83 -4.05
N ILE A 54 10.91 -5.91 -4.61
CA ILE A 54 11.53 -6.12 -5.93
C ILE A 54 12.65 -7.16 -5.76
N PRO A 55 12.68 -8.23 -6.59
CA PRO A 55 13.73 -9.24 -6.50
C PRO A 55 15.13 -8.63 -6.55
N GLY A 56 15.94 -8.91 -5.53
CA GLY A 56 17.31 -8.40 -5.42
C GLY A 56 17.44 -6.94 -4.95
N ASP A 57 16.33 -6.28 -4.57
CA ASP A 57 16.33 -4.92 -4.02
C ASP A 57 15.58 -4.86 -2.67
N PRO A 58 16.28 -5.11 -1.54
CA PRO A 58 15.69 -5.04 -0.20
C PRO A 58 15.28 -3.63 0.26
N ASP A 59 15.71 -2.57 -0.43
CA ASP A 59 15.36 -1.18 -0.11
C ASP A 59 14.07 -0.73 -0.80
N SER A 60 13.58 -1.52 -1.77
CA SER A 60 12.27 -1.32 -2.40
C SER A 60 11.11 -1.32 -1.41
N ILE A 61 11.29 -1.84 -0.19
CA ILE A 61 10.24 -1.93 0.83
C ILE A 61 10.39 -0.96 2.01
N LYS A 62 11.20 0.09 1.84
CA LYS A 62 11.51 1.05 2.91
C LYS A 62 11.12 2.48 2.53
N GLY A 63 10.79 3.28 3.54
CA GLY A 63 10.62 4.73 3.40
C GLY A 63 9.56 5.13 2.37
N GLU A 64 9.91 6.01 1.43
CA GLU A 64 8.97 6.52 0.41
C GLU A 64 8.34 5.42 -0.46
N ASN A 65 9.04 4.28 -0.64
CA ASN A 65 8.53 3.18 -1.46
C ASN A 65 7.32 2.48 -0.82
N VAL A 66 7.17 2.59 0.51
CA VAL A 66 6.03 2.01 1.26
C VAL A 66 4.74 2.79 0.98
N LYS A 67 4.82 4.10 0.70
CA LYS A 67 3.63 4.96 0.49
C LYS A 67 3.04 4.83 -0.90
N GLY A 68 3.88 4.57 -1.91
CA GLY A 68 3.51 4.70 -3.32
C GLY A 68 2.92 6.08 -3.67
N ILE A 69 2.14 6.18 -4.74
CA ILE A 69 1.47 7.44 -5.16
C ILE A 69 0.28 7.84 -4.31
N TYR A 70 -0.02 7.07 -3.26
CA TYR A 70 -1.22 7.21 -2.44
C TYR A 70 -1.11 8.34 -1.41
N TRP A 71 0.09 8.89 -1.22
CA TRP A 71 0.30 10.04 -0.36
C TRP A 71 0.43 11.35 -1.14
N THR A 72 -0.33 12.35 -0.69
CA THR A 72 -0.36 13.70 -1.23
C THR A 72 -0.39 14.69 -0.07
N LYS A 73 0.28 15.82 -0.23
CA LYS A 73 0.26 16.93 0.72
C LYS A 73 -0.52 18.11 0.14
N PRO A 74 -1.63 18.52 0.77
CA PRO A 74 -2.29 19.76 0.41
C PRO A 74 -1.61 20.98 1.08
N ASP A 75 -1.80 22.16 0.49
CA ASP A 75 -1.54 23.43 1.15
C ASP A 75 -2.68 23.81 2.12
N SER A 76 -2.59 24.99 2.74
CA SER A 76 -3.62 25.48 3.68
C SER A 76 -4.99 25.73 3.04
N SER A 77 -5.08 25.78 1.71
CA SER A 77 -6.35 25.87 0.97
C SER A 77 -6.97 24.51 0.68
N GLY A 78 -6.27 23.41 1.00
CA GLY A 78 -6.68 22.05 0.68
C GLY A 78 -6.29 21.61 -0.73
N LYS A 79 -5.54 22.43 -1.48
CA LYS A 79 -5.09 22.09 -2.83
C LYS A 79 -3.82 21.27 -2.76
N GLU A 80 -3.78 20.15 -3.48
CA GLU A 80 -2.57 19.33 -3.59
C GLU A 80 -1.39 20.15 -4.15
N VAL A 81 -0.26 20.12 -3.43
CA VAL A 81 0.99 20.77 -3.82
C VAL A 81 2.17 19.81 -3.94
N GLU A 82 2.07 18.64 -3.30
CA GLU A 82 3.12 17.62 -3.30
C GLU A 82 2.50 16.22 -3.39
N ARG A 83 3.15 15.32 -4.11
CA ARG A 83 2.75 13.91 -4.25
C ARG A 83 3.98 13.02 -4.22
N ALA A 84 3.85 11.89 -3.56
CA ALA A 84 4.91 10.88 -3.53
C ALA A 84 5.21 10.31 -4.93
N LYS A 85 6.42 9.79 -5.11
CA LYS A 85 6.88 9.26 -6.41
C LYS A 85 6.05 8.07 -6.84
N ARG A 86 5.89 7.93 -8.16
CA ARG A 86 5.30 6.73 -8.74
C ARG A 86 6.23 5.54 -8.61
N ILE A 87 5.71 4.47 -8.02
CA ILE A 87 6.34 3.16 -8.01
C ILE A 87 5.71 2.29 -9.09
N ASP A 88 6.50 1.37 -9.63
CA ASP A 88 6.03 0.34 -10.54
C ASP A 88 5.69 -0.91 -9.73
N GLU A 89 4.42 -1.01 -9.32
CA GLU A 89 3.92 -2.11 -8.48
C GLU A 89 4.13 -3.49 -9.13
N THR A 90 4.24 -3.55 -10.48
CA THR A 90 4.44 -4.82 -11.21
C THR A 90 5.79 -5.46 -10.93
N LYS A 91 6.76 -4.71 -10.40
CA LYS A 91 8.10 -5.22 -10.07
C LYS A 91 8.17 -5.91 -8.71
N TYR A 92 7.16 -5.77 -7.85
CA TYR A 92 7.16 -6.30 -6.48
C TYR A 92 6.72 -7.77 -6.45
N THR A 93 7.55 -8.65 -7.02
CA THR A 93 7.20 -10.05 -7.26
C THR A 93 7.81 -11.04 -6.27
N GLU A 94 8.78 -10.64 -5.45
CA GLU A 94 9.39 -11.50 -4.44
C GLU A 94 8.73 -11.27 -3.08
N PHE A 95 8.32 -12.34 -2.39
CA PHE A 95 7.78 -12.22 -1.05
C PHE A 95 8.92 -11.99 -0.04
N VAL A 96 8.67 -11.16 0.98
CA VAL A 96 9.70 -10.82 1.97
C VAL A 96 9.98 -12.03 2.86
N LYS A 97 11.23 -12.51 2.83
CA LYS A 97 11.67 -13.74 3.54
C LYS A 97 11.36 -13.73 5.04
N ASP A 98 11.43 -12.57 5.70
CA ASP A 98 11.12 -12.46 7.13
C ASP A 98 9.64 -12.79 7.46
N LEU A 99 8.76 -12.74 6.45
CA LEU A 99 7.34 -12.97 6.57
C LEU A 99 6.89 -14.36 6.09
N GLU A 100 7.79 -15.20 5.55
CA GLU A 100 7.52 -16.59 5.11
C GLU A 100 7.31 -17.54 6.31
#